data_AF-A0A2S7U8X7-F1
#
_entry.id   AF-A0A2S7U8X7-F1
#
_cell.length_a   1.000
_cell.length_b   1.000
_cell.length_c   1.000
_cell.angle_alpha   90.00
_cell.angle_beta   90.00
_cell.angle_gamma   90.00
#
_symmetry.space_group_name_H-M   'P 1'
#
loop_
_entity.id
_entity.type
_entity.pdbx_description
1 polymer ?
#
loop_
_entity_poly.entity_id
_entity_poly.type
_entity_poly.pdbx_seq_one_letter_code
_entity_poly.pdbx_strand_id
1 'polypeptide(L)'
;MKNLLRITIIALTFSGLANAQGAEIAREIRNYMNAETSDEMIEVKDKAGKTHYVRSAATTTAHHIGGQNTSTNTVVFDAFNAHPEWQNMNVVVDWTGSMYSYVGQVVRWHHVNKDKQLMNSMVLFNDGDDRIRQSGPKNIGSTGGIYFPDHLEIDNFLQTVATAVDNGGGGDGPENDVEAIIAAQAHDQSGNDFVLIADATRIRDISLVYQIKRPVHVILCDHVSPDYITLARTTGGSITWPGGYTDYSQVQCTTHHVTVCNHHHSHDMACHVHE
;
A
#
# COMPACT_ATOMS: atom_id res chain seq x y z
N MET A 1 66.11 7.46 -17.40
CA MET A 1 65.26 7.93 -16.27
C MET A 1 63.82 7.79 -16.73
N LYS A 2 63.00 7.08 -15.96
CA LYS A 2 61.65 6.64 -16.35
C LYS A 2 60.67 7.82 -16.32
N ASN A 3 60.00 8.10 -17.43
CA ASN A 3 58.90 9.06 -17.50
C ASN A 3 57.69 8.47 -16.79
N LEU A 4 57.36 9.05 -15.63
CA LEU A 4 56.19 8.67 -14.83
C LEU A 4 54.94 9.31 -15.47
N LEU A 5 54.10 8.50 -16.11
CA LEU A 5 52.76 8.91 -16.52
C LEU A 5 51.96 9.23 -15.25
N ARG A 6 51.61 10.50 -15.05
CA ARG A 6 50.60 10.88 -14.05
C ARG A 6 49.23 10.53 -14.62
N ILE A 7 48.71 9.37 -14.23
CA ILE A 7 47.31 9.02 -14.42
C ILE A 7 46.52 9.82 -13.39
N THR A 8 45.91 10.92 -13.83
CA THR A 8 44.91 11.63 -13.05
C THR A 8 43.66 10.76 -13.00
N ILE A 9 43.47 10.03 -11.91
CA ILE A 9 42.20 9.36 -11.61
C ILE A 9 41.22 10.49 -11.29
N ILE A 10 40.39 10.85 -12.26
CA ILE A 10 39.22 11.68 -12.03
C ILE A 10 38.26 10.79 -11.24
N ALA A 11 38.22 10.98 -9.92
CA ALA A 11 37.12 10.52 -9.11
C ALA A 11 35.88 11.30 -9.56
N LEU A 12 35.12 10.72 -10.49
CA LEU A 12 33.76 11.13 -10.78
C LEU A 12 32.96 10.92 -9.48
N THR A 13 32.84 11.98 -8.69
CA THR A 13 31.83 12.08 -7.66
C THR A 13 30.47 11.99 -8.36
N PHE A 14 29.88 10.79 -8.37
CA PHE A 14 28.50 10.57 -8.78
C PHE A 14 27.57 11.21 -7.74
N SER A 15 27.37 12.52 -7.84
CA SER A 15 26.38 13.25 -7.03
C SER A 15 25.30 13.89 -7.90
N GLY A 16 25.11 13.39 -9.13
CA GLY A 16 24.16 13.95 -10.11
C GLY A 16 23.20 12.94 -10.75
N LEU A 17 23.17 11.68 -10.28
CA LEU A 17 22.33 10.61 -10.83
C LEU A 17 21.25 10.10 -9.86
N ALA A 18 21.17 10.66 -8.65
CA ALA A 18 20.23 10.20 -7.62
C ALA A 18 18.81 10.78 -7.72
N ASN A 19 18.55 11.75 -8.62
CA ASN A 19 17.25 12.45 -8.72
C ASN A 19 16.47 12.15 -10.02
N ALA A 20 16.87 11.12 -10.78
CA ALA A 20 16.27 10.85 -12.10
C ALA A 20 15.14 9.80 -12.05
N GLN A 21 15.17 8.88 -11.08
CA GLN A 21 14.25 7.75 -11.05
C GLN A 21 12.85 8.18 -10.60
N GLY A 22 12.72 8.93 -9.51
CA GLY A 22 11.45 9.41 -9.00
C GLY A 22 10.73 10.31 -10.00
N ALA A 23 11.45 11.22 -10.65
CA ALA A 23 10.89 12.09 -11.69
C ALA A 23 10.36 11.29 -12.89
N GLU A 24 11.06 10.23 -13.30
CA GLU A 24 10.63 9.37 -14.39
C GLU A 24 9.38 8.55 -14.02
N ILE A 25 9.37 7.94 -12.83
CA ILE A 25 8.18 7.21 -12.33
C ILE A 25 6.97 8.14 -12.22
N ALA A 26 7.15 9.35 -11.69
CA ALA A 26 6.08 10.35 -11.61
C ALA A 26 5.55 10.75 -13.00
N ARG A 27 6.43 10.86 -14.00
CA ARG A 27 6.04 11.13 -15.39
C ARG A 27 5.25 9.96 -15.99
N GLU A 28 5.67 8.73 -15.74
CA GLU A 28 4.97 7.52 -16.20
C GLU A 28 3.56 7.42 -15.58
N ILE A 29 3.44 7.68 -14.28
CA ILE A 29 2.14 7.72 -13.59
C ILE A 29 1.25 8.81 -14.17
N ARG A 30 1.77 10.03 -14.36
CA ARG A 30 1.00 11.12 -14.99
C ARG A 30 0.48 10.73 -16.36
N ASN A 31 1.31 10.08 -17.18
CA ASN A 31 0.89 9.62 -18.50
C ASN A 31 -0.20 8.54 -18.39
N TYR A 32 -0.07 7.61 -17.45
CA TYR A 32 -1.09 6.58 -17.24
C TYR A 32 -2.41 7.17 -16.77
N MET A 33 -2.40 8.16 -15.88
CA MET A 33 -3.62 8.83 -15.40
C MET A 33 -4.36 9.57 -16.50
N ASN A 34 -3.62 10.24 -17.40
CA ASN A 34 -4.19 11.02 -18.50
C ASN A 34 -4.45 10.21 -19.77
N ALA A 35 -4.17 8.90 -19.76
CA ALA A 35 -4.45 8.03 -20.89
C ALA A 35 -5.96 7.93 -21.14
N GLU A 36 -6.35 7.83 -22.42
CA GLU A 36 -7.75 7.72 -22.82
C GLU A 36 -8.45 6.59 -22.06
N THR A 37 -9.60 6.93 -21.47
CA THR A 37 -10.46 6.00 -20.74
C THR A 37 -11.54 5.47 -21.67
N SER A 38 -12.01 4.25 -21.39
CA SER A 38 -13.34 3.85 -21.84
C SER A 38 -14.39 4.73 -21.14
N ASP A 39 -15.37 5.25 -21.88
CA ASP A 39 -16.56 5.91 -21.30
C ASP A 39 -17.52 4.90 -20.63
N GLU A 40 -17.13 3.63 -20.57
CA GLU A 40 -17.88 2.55 -19.95
C GLU A 40 -18.08 2.78 -18.45
N MET A 41 -19.35 2.68 -18.05
CA MET A 41 -19.76 2.59 -16.66
C MET A 41 -19.96 1.12 -16.32
N ILE A 42 -19.28 0.66 -15.27
CA ILE A 42 -19.41 -0.69 -14.73
C ILE A 42 -20.50 -0.66 -13.66
N GLU A 43 -21.52 -1.51 -13.82
CA GLU A 43 -22.53 -1.76 -12.79
C GLU A 43 -21.94 -2.65 -11.70
N VAL A 44 -21.99 -2.20 -10.45
CA VAL A 44 -21.54 -2.96 -9.28
C VAL A 44 -22.65 -3.01 -8.24
N LYS A 45 -22.73 -4.07 -7.44
CA LYS A 45 -23.75 -4.23 -6.41
C LYS A 45 -23.11 -4.35 -5.04
N ASP A 46 -23.65 -3.63 -4.06
CA ASP A 46 -23.22 -3.79 -2.67
C ASP A 46 -23.80 -5.06 -2.03
N LYS A 47 -23.38 -5.35 -0.79
CA LYS A 47 -23.86 -6.50 -0.01
C LYS A 47 -25.38 -6.50 0.20
N ALA A 48 -26.05 -5.35 0.12
CA ALA A 48 -27.51 -5.22 0.22
C ALA A 48 -28.21 -5.38 -1.14
N GLY A 49 -27.46 -5.62 -2.22
CA GLY A 49 -27.96 -5.76 -3.58
C GLY A 49 -28.29 -4.43 -4.26
N LYS A 50 -27.95 -3.29 -3.65
CA LYS A 50 -28.14 -1.97 -4.26
C LYS A 50 -27.08 -1.74 -5.32
N THR A 51 -27.53 -1.26 -6.48
CA THR A 51 -26.68 -0.97 -7.63
C THR A 51 -25.96 0.37 -7.46
N HIS A 52 -24.68 0.37 -7.81
CA HIS A 52 -23.79 1.52 -7.95
C HIS A 52 -23.11 1.46 -9.32
N TYR A 53 -22.54 2.59 -9.76
CA TYR A 53 -21.84 2.69 -11.04
C TYR A 53 -20.46 3.28 -10.88
N VAL A 54 -19.44 2.61 -11.42
CA VAL A 54 -18.04 3.05 -11.39
C VAL A 54 -17.51 3.24 -12.81
N ARG A 55 -16.70 4.29 -13.03
CA ARG A 55 -16.07 4.50 -14.34
C ARG A 55 -14.99 3.44 -14.51
N SER A 56 -14.96 2.81 -15.68
CA SER A 56 -13.87 1.90 -16.02
C SER A 56 -12.54 2.65 -16.02
N ALA A 57 -11.58 2.15 -15.25
CA ALA A 57 -10.22 2.68 -15.22
C ALA A 57 -9.30 2.01 -16.25
N ALA A 58 -9.81 1.05 -17.04
CA ALA A 58 -9.04 0.37 -18.08
C ALA A 58 -8.56 1.35 -19.17
N THR A 59 -7.35 1.14 -19.67
CA THR A 59 -6.79 1.86 -20.83
C THR A 59 -6.91 1.02 -22.09
N THR A 60 -7.02 1.68 -23.24
CA THR A 60 -6.95 1.04 -24.57
C THR A 60 -5.51 0.85 -25.04
N THR A 61 -4.55 1.51 -24.38
CA THR A 61 -3.11 1.47 -24.67
C THR A 61 -2.32 0.79 -23.56
N ALA A 62 -1.16 0.24 -23.92
CA ALA A 62 -0.21 -0.33 -22.97
C ALA A 62 0.56 0.76 -22.22
N HIS A 63 0.75 0.59 -20.92
CA HIS A 63 1.49 1.49 -20.05
C HIS A 63 2.46 0.71 -19.17
N HIS A 64 3.53 1.40 -18.78
CA HIS A 64 4.54 0.86 -17.90
C HIS A 64 4.84 1.85 -16.78
N ILE A 65 5.13 1.32 -15.60
CA ILE A 65 5.65 2.07 -14.45
C ILE A 65 6.88 1.32 -13.95
N GLY A 66 8.03 2.00 -13.94
CA GLY A 66 9.31 1.42 -13.54
C GLY A 66 9.67 0.15 -14.31
N GLY A 67 9.31 0.11 -15.60
CA GLY A 67 9.53 -1.04 -16.47
C GLY A 67 8.52 -2.19 -16.34
N GLN A 68 7.57 -2.12 -15.40
CA GLN A 68 6.51 -3.14 -15.26
C GLN A 68 5.26 -2.75 -16.03
N ASN A 69 4.63 -3.71 -16.72
CA ASN A 69 3.41 -3.49 -17.47
C ASN A 69 2.20 -3.36 -16.52
N THR A 70 1.46 -2.25 -16.63
CA THR A 70 0.27 -1.98 -15.80
C THR A 70 -1.05 -2.41 -16.48
N SER A 71 -1.00 -2.74 -17.78
CA SER A 71 -2.20 -2.93 -18.62
C SER A 71 -2.73 -4.37 -18.63
N THR A 72 -2.01 -5.31 -18.03
CA THR A 72 -2.40 -6.74 -17.99
C THR A 72 -2.99 -7.17 -16.65
N ASN A 73 -3.09 -6.26 -15.68
CA ASN A 73 -3.55 -6.58 -14.33
C ASN A 73 -4.65 -5.59 -13.93
N THR A 74 -5.75 -6.11 -13.40
CA THR A 74 -6.94 -5.34 -12.99
C THR A 74 -7.27 -5.52 -11.51
N VAL A 75 -6.41 -6.17 -10.73
CA VAL A 75 -6.73 -6.63 -9.35
C VAL A 75 -7.18 -5.49 -8.45
N VAL A 76 -6.54 -4.32 -8.55
CA VAL A 76 -6.91 -3.16 -7.75
C VAL A 76 -8.25 -2.60 -8.21
N PHE A 77 -8.47 -2.52 -9.53
CA PHE A 77 -9.75 -2.07 -10.09
C PHE A 77 -10.89 -2.99 -9.67
N ASP A 78 -10.69 -4.30 -9.84
CA ASP A 78 -11.67 -5.34 -9.54
C ASP A 78 -12.01 -5.33 -8.05
N ALA A 79 -11.01 -5.17 -7.17
CA ALA A 79 -11.23 -5.09 -5.74
C ALA A 79 -12.06 -3.86 -5.34
N PHE A 80 -11.71 -2.66 -5.81
CA PHE A 80 -12.52 -1.48 -5.52
C PHE A 80 -13.95 -1.59 -6.09
N ASN A 81 -14.08 -2.15 -7.29
CA ASN A 81 -15.39 -2.36 -7.92
C ASN A 81 -16.24 -3.39 -7.17
N ALA A 82 -15.61 -4.41 -6.55
CA ALA A 82 -16.29 -5.40 -5.72
C ALA A 82 -16.77 -4.85 -4.36
N HIS A 83 -16.28 -3.68 -3.95
CA HIS A 83 -16.59 -3.06 -2.66
C HIS A 83 -17.15 -1.64 -2.80
N PRO A 84 -18.31 -1.44 -3.45
CA PRO A 84 -18.93 -0.13 -3.56
C PRO A 84 -19.34 0.48 -2.20
N GLU A 85 -19.44 -0.34 -1.14
CA GLU A 85 -19.66 0.12 0.22
C GLU A 85 -18.47 0.89 0.81
N TRP A 86 -17.27 0.75 0.25
CA TRP A 86 -16.10 1.46 0.73
C TRP A 86 -16.13 2.93 0.29
N GLN A 87 -16.46 3.79 1.24
CA GLN A 87 -16.63 5.23 1.07
C GLN A 87 -15.86 5.95 2.17
N ASN A 88 -15.33 7.14 1.88
CA ASN A 88 -14.56 7.95 2.84
C ASN A 88 -13.37 7.17 3.47
N MET A 89 -12.68 6.36 2.66
CA MET A 89 -11.63 5.43 3.11
C MET A 89 -10.31 6.14 3.44
N ASN A 90 -9.55 5.58 4.39
CA ASN A 90 -8.13 5.92 4.54
C ASN A 90 -7.29 4.88 3.79
N VAL A 91 -6.73 5.25 2.63
CA VAL A 91 -6.01 4.33 1.76
C VAL A 91 -4.53 4.33 2.09
N VAL A 92 -3.96 3.17 2.37
CA VAL A 92 -2.53 2.97 2.63
C VAL A 92 -1.98 2.11 1.50
N VAL A 93 -0.92 2.58 0.84
CA VAL A 93 -0.40 1.95 -0.39
C VAL A 93 1.06 1.61 -0.17
N ASP A 94 1.37 0.33 -0.35
CA ASP A 94 2.74 -0.14 -0.52
C ASP A 94 3.30 0.42 -1.84
N TRP A 95 4.40 1.16 -1.72
CA TRP A 95 5.11 1.82 -2.78
C TRP A 95 6.52 1.28 -2.99
N THR A 96 6.76 0.02 -2.64
CA THR A 96 7.98 -0.68 -3.03
C THR A 96 8.02 -0.99 -4.52
N GLY A 97 9.22 -1.31 -5.02
CA GLY A 97 9.46 -1.55 -6.44
C GLY A 97 8.69 -2.75 -7.00
N SER A 98 8.33 -3.75 -6.17
CA SER A 98 7.47 -4.87 -6.60
C SER A 98 6.04 -4.41 -6.90
N MET A 99 5.59 -3.33 -6.26
CA MET A 99 4.23 -2.80 -6.41
C MET A 99 4.01 -1.93 -7.66
N TYR A 100 5.03 -1.64 -8.46
CA TYR A 100 4.91 -0.69 -9.59
C TYR A 100 3.84 -1.04 -10.64
N SER A 101 3.58 -2.32 -10.91
CA SER A 101 2.47 -2.73 -11.79
C SER A 101 1.06 -2.49 -11.20
N TYR A 102 0.96 -2.33 -9.88
CA TYR A 102 -0.29 -2.17 -9.13
C TYR A 102 -0.55 -0.72 -8.70
N VAL A 103 0.48 0.02 -8.26
CA VAL A 103 0.32 1.42 -7.82
C VAL A 103 -0.26 2.32 -8.91
N GLY A 104 0.08 2.04 -10.18
CA GLY A 104 -0.54 2.73 -11.31
C GLY A 104 -2.05 2.59 -11.33
N GLN A 105 -2.57 1.38 -11.04
CA GLN A 105 -4.00 1.11 -10.97
C GLN A 105 -4.63 1.89 -9.81
N VAL A 106 -4.01 1.94 -8.63
CA VAL A 106 -4.51 2.72 -7.49
C VAL A 106 -4.74 4.17 -7.88
N VAL A 107 -3.70 4.80 -8.44
CA VAL A 107 -3.74 6.23 -8.79
C VAL A 107 -4.74 6.49 -9.92
N ARG A 108 -4.80 5.61 -10.93
CA ARG A 108 -5.74 5.77 -12.03
C ARG A 108 -7.19 5.61 -11.58
N TRP A 109 -7.49 4.61 -10.76
CA TRP A 109 -8.85 4.41 -10.23
C TRP A 109 -9.32 5.61 -9.42
N HIS A 110 -8.45 6.13 -8.56
CA HIS A 110 -8.72 7.34 -7.79
C HIS A 110 -8.95 8.55 -8.70
N HIS A 111 -8.08 8.76 -9.69
CA HIS A 111 -8.19 9.89 -10.62
C HIS A 111 -9.51 9.92 -11.39
N VAL A 112 -9.94 8.77 -11.94
CA VAL A 112 -11.17 8.70 -12.75
C VAL A 112 -12.44 8.71 -11.89
N ASN A 113 -12.35 8.42 -10.59
CA ASN A 113 -13.49 8.45 -9.66
C ASN A 113 -13.40 9.58 -8.61
N LYS A 114 -12.50 10.57 -8.79
CA LYS A 114 -12.24 11.62 -7.79
C LYS A 114 -13.45 12.49 -7.46
N ASP A 115 -14.37 12.64 -8.42
CA ASP A 115 -15.63 13.40 -8.27
C ASP A 115 -16.57 12.79 -7.23
N LYS A 116 -16.39 11.50 -6.92
CA LYS A 116 -17.16 10.79 -5.89
C LYS A 116 -16.57 10.88 -4.49
N GLN A 117 -15.35 11.43 -4.34
CA GLN A 117 -14.69 11.62 -3.04
C GLN A 117 -14.64 10.32 -2.19
N LEU A 118 -14.32 9.20 -2.82
CA LEU A 118 -14.32 7.87 -2.18
C LEU A 118 -13.17 7.69 -1.17
N MET A 119 -12.07 8.42 -1.36
CA MET A 119 -10.89 8.39 -0.50
C MET A 119 -10.81 9.65 0.34
N ASN A 120 -10.78 9.49 1.66
CA ASN A 120 -10.55 10.56 2.63
C ASN A 120 -9.08 10.98 2.66
N SER A 121 -8.18 10.01 2.76
CA SER A 121 -6.74 10.22 2.82
C SER A 121 -5.99 9.13 2.04
N MET A 122 -4.75 9.43 1.65
CA MET A 122 -3.82 8.48 1.07
C MET A 122 -2.47 8.55 1.78
N VAL A 123 -1.90 7.41 2.11
CA VAL A 123 -0.57 7.26 2.71
C VAL A 123 0.24 6.29 1.87
N LEU A 124 1.49 6.64 1.58
CA LEU A 124 2.41 5.78 0.84
C LEU A 124 3.51 5.30 1.79
N PHE A 125 3.99 4.07 1.64
CA PHE A 125 5.20 3.62 2.34
C PHE A 125 6.14 2.88 1.39
N ASN A 126 7.46 2.97 1.63
CA ASN A 126 8.49 2.36 0.77
C ASN A 126 9.43 1.42 1.56
N ASP A 127 8.96 0.90 2.69
CA ASP A 127 9.77 0.13 3.65
C ASP A 127 11.02 0.89 4.11
N GLY A 128 10.86 2.11 4.62
CA GLY A 128 11.91 2.77 5.39
C GLY A 128 13.10 3.31 4.61
N ASP A 129 12.89 4.00 3.49
CA ASP A 129 13.90 4.85 2.81
C ASP A 129 15.25 4.14 2.52
N ASP A 130 15.23 2.85 2.14
CA ASP A 130 16.44 2.04 1.93
C ASP A 130 17.42 2.02 3.12
N ARG A 131 16.94 2.27 4.36
CA ARG A 131 17.78 2.43 5.55
C ARG A 131 18.74 1.27 5.83
N ILE A 132 18.37 0.01 5.52
CA ILE A 132 19.29 -1.13 5.65
C ILE A 132 20.53 -0.95 4.78
N ARG A 133 20.35 -0.42 3.57
CA ARG A 133 21.42 -0.20 2.60
C ARG A 133 22.25 1.05 2.92
N GLN A 134 21.68 2.01 3.66
CA GLN A 134 22.28 3.32 3.86
C GLN A 134 22.81 3.58 5.28
N SER A 135 22.15 3.10 6.33
CA SER A 135 22.36 3.64 7.69
C SER A 135 22.05 2.74 8.90
N GLY A 136 21.58 1.50 8.73
CA GLY A 136 21.44 0.54 9.84
C GLY A 136 20.14 -0.30 9.82
N PRO A 137 19.88 -1.13 10.85
CA PRO A 137 18.73 -2.04 10.85
C PRO A 137 17.39 -1.29 10.91
N LYS A 138 16.38 -1.81 10.20
CA LYS A 138 14.98 -1.36 10.29
C LYS A 138 14.36 -1.91 11.58
N ASN A 139 14.26 -1.05 12.60
CA ASN A 139 13.70 -1.41 13.89
C ASN A 139 12.17 -1.24 13.86
N ILE A 140 11.45 -2.29 14.24
CA ILE A 140 9.99 -2.29 14.36
C ILE A 140 9.52 -1.08 15.18
N GLY A 141 8.57 -0.31 14.64
CA GLY A 141 8.02 0.89 15.26
C GLY A 141 8.82 2.18 15.00
N SER A 142 9.89 2.09 14.20
CA SER A 142 10.66 3.26 13.77
C SER A 142 11.27 3.09 12.36
N THR A 143 10.68 2.22 11.52
CA THR A 143 11.21 1.90 10.19
C THR A 143 11.25 3.12 9.28
N GLY A 144 10.23 3.98 9.34
CA GLY A 144 10.15 5.22 8.54
C GLY A 144 9.68 5.00 7.11
N GLY A 145 10.04 5.89 6.19
CA GLY A 145 9.61 5.77 4.79
C GLY A 145 8.10 5.83 4.60
N ILE A 146 7.43 6.75 5.32
CA ILE A 146 5.98 6.95 5.29
C ILE A 146 5.70 8.37 4.82
N TYR A 147 4.81 8.51 3.85
CA TYR A 147 4.54 9.76 3.15
C TYR A 147 3.05 10.07 3.08
N PHE A 148 2.71 11.36 3.22
CA PHE A 148 1.34 11.87 3.25
C PHE A 148 1.13 12.85 2.09
N PRO A 149 0.88 12.35 0.86
CA PRO A 149 0.58 13.24 -0.25
C PRO A 149 -0.79 13.91 -0.09
N ASP A 150 -0.95 15.10 -0.67
CA ASP A 150 -2.28 15.59 -1.04
C ASP A 150 -2.74 14.82 -2.28
N HIS A 151 -3.66 13.86 -2.08
CA HIS A 151 -4.15 12.97 -3.13
C HIS A 151 -5.16 13.64 -4.08
N LEU A 152 -5.63 14.86 -3.77
CA LEU A 152 -6.52 15.63 -4.64
C LEU A 152 -5.73 16.52 -5.59
N GLU A 153 -4.57 17.02 -5.14
CA GLU A 153 -3.69 17.87 -5.92
C GLU A 153 -2.61 17.04 -6.63
N ILE A 154 -2.88 16.72 -7.91
CA ILE A 154 -2.07 15.77 -8.67
C ILE A 154 -0.57 16.12 -8.72
N ASP A 155 -0.22 17.40 -8.80
CA ASP A 155 1.17 17.81 -8.86
C ASP A 155 1.88 17.60 -7.51
N ASN A 156 1.18 17.82 -6.39
CA ASN A 156 1.69 17.53 -5.05
C ASN A 156 1.82 16.02 -4.83
N PHE A 157 0.80 15.26 -5.21
CA PHE A 157 0.82 13.80 -5.16
C PHE A 157 2.05 13.23 -5.88
N LEU A 158 2.27 13.63 -7.13
CA LEU A 158 3.39 13.14 -7.94
C LEU A 158 4.75 13.59 -7.42
N GLN A 159 4.83 14.76 -6.79
CA GLN A 159 6.06 15.21 -6.13
C GLN A 159 6.41 14.31 -4.93
N THR A 160 5.40 13.95 -4.12
CA THR A 160 5.58 13.03 -2.99
C THR A 160 5.96 11.63 -3.47
N VAL A 161 5.34 11.13 -4.54
CA VAL A 161 5.71 9.86 -5.19
C VAL A 161 7.18 9.89 -5.62
N ALA A 162 7.61 10.95 -6.31
CA ALA A 162 9.00 11.06 -6.75
C ALA A 162 9.96 11.02 -5.55
N THR A 163 9.63 11.72 -4.46
CA THR A 163 10.42 11.68 -3.22
C THR A 163 10.44 10.30 -2.57
N ALA A 164 9.32 9.58 -2.55
CA ALA A 164 9.27 8.22 -2.03
C ALA A 164 10.18 7.27 -2.80
N VAL A 165 10.13 7.33 -4.14
CA VAL A 165 10.98 6.53 -5.03
C VAL A 165 12.47 6.88 -4.88
N ASP A 166 12.82 8.16 -4.83
CA ASP A 166 14.21 8.60 -4.73
C ASP A 166 14.83 8.25 -3.36
N ASN A 167 14.01 8.19 -2.30
CA ASN A 167 14.47 7.78 -0.98
C ASN A 167 14.70 6.27 -0.85
N GLY A 168 13.96 5.46 -1.62
CA GLY A 168 14.12 4.00 -1.60
C GLY A 168 12.99 3.27 -2.30
N GLY A 169 13.32 2.13 -2.89
CA GLY A 169 12.35 1.26 -3.57
C GLY A 169 11.98 0.00 -2.77
N GLY A 170 12.40 -0.09 -1.50
CA GLY A 170 12.31 -1.34 -0.73
C GLY A 170 13.21 -2.44 -1.30
N GLY A 171 12.81 -3.70 -1.18
CA GLY A 171 13.57 -4.85 -1.71
C GLY A 171 14.37 -5.63 -0.66
N ASP A 172 14.11 -5.37 0.62
CA ASP A 172 14.54 -6.18 1.75
C ASP A 172 13.35 -6.52 2.65
N GLY A 173 12.43 -7.34 2.14
CA GLY A 173 11.33 -7.88 2.92
C GLY A 173 11.82 -8.61 4.19
N PRO A 174 11.02 -8.67 5.27
CA PRO A 174 9.61 -8.22 5.39
C PRO A 174 9.42 -6.69 5.47
N GLU A 175 8.22 -6.11 5.27
CA GLU A 175 7.98 -4.65 5.11
C GLU A 175 7.19 -3.99 6.27
N ASN A 176 7.05 -2.66 6.28
CA ASN A 176 6.52 -1.89 7.43
C ASN A 176 5.05 -1.41 7.29
N ASP A 177 4.19 -2.30 6.82
CA ASP A 177 2.76 -2.04 6.57
C ASP A 177 2.02 -1.51 7.81
N VAL A 178 2.27 -2.10 8.99
CA VAL A 178 1.51 -1.77 10.20
C VAL A 178 1.89 -0.39 10.72
N GLU A 179 3.17 -0.02 10.67
CA GLU A 179 3.64 1.33 10.98
C GLU A 179 2.99 2.37 10.06
N ALA A 180 2.85 2.08 8.76
CA ALA A 180 2.18 2.96 7.81
C ALA A 180 0.69 3.16 8.17
N ILE A 181 -0.02 2.09 8.55
CA ILE A 181 -1.42 2.17 9.00
C ILE A 181 -1.55 2.96 10.32
N ILE A 182 -0.66 2.72 11.29
CA ILE A 182 -0.65 3.45 12.56
C ILE A 182 -0.39 4.94 12.32
N ALA A 183 0.52 5.27 11.39
CA ALA A 183 0.81 6.64 11.02
C ALA A 183 -0.40 7.30 10.32
N ALA A 184 -1.09 6.58 9.43
CA ALA A 184 -2.35 7.02 8.82
C ALA A 184 -3.43 7.28 9.89
N GLN A 185 -3.56 6.39 10.89
CA GLN A 185 -4.48 6.53 12.02
C GLN A 185 -4.22 7.79 12.85
N ALA A 186 -2.95 8.13 13.05
CA ALA A 186 -2.54 9.30 13.81
C ALA A 186 -2.73 10.60 13.01
N HIS A 187 -2.48 10.54 11.70
CA HIS A 187 -2.59 11.68 10.80
C HIS A 187 -4.04 12.08 10.54
N ASP A 188 -4.94 11.12 10.34
CA ASP A 188 -6.35 11.40 10.03
C ASP A 188 -7.34 10.45 10.73
N GLN A 189 -8.19 11.05 11.55
CA GLN A 189 -9.23 10.38 12.33
C GLN A 189 -10.64 10.55 11.74
N SER A 190 -10.79 11.32 10.66
CA SER A 190 -12.09 11.66 10.07
C SER A 190 -12.59 10.66 9.02
N GLY A 191 -11.67 9.93 8.38
CA GLY A 191 -12.02 8.84 7.48
C GLY A 191 -12.56 7.61 8.21
N ASN A 192 -13.20 6.72 7.46
CA ASN A 192 -13.71 5.43 7.93
C ASN A 192 -12.55 4.42 8.11
N ASP A 193 -12.81 3.17 7.77
CA ASP A 193 -11.86 2.06 7.85
C ASP A 193 -10.66 2.26 6.89
N PHE A 194 -9.63 1.45 7.10
CA PHE A 194 -8.44 1.47 6.26
C PHE A 194 -8.59 0.52 5.08
N VAL A 195 -8.05 0.92 3.93
CA VAL A 195 -7.80 0.02 2.81
C VAL A 195 -6.29 -0.04 2.57
N LEU A 196 -5.67 -1.17 2.89
CA LEU A 196 -4.26 -1.43 2.59
C LEU A 196 -4.16 -2.08 1.20
N ILE A 197 -3.23 -1.61 0.37
CA ILE A 197 -2.94 -2.18 -0.94
C ILE A 197 -1.47 -2.59 -0.97
N ALA A 198 -1.21 -3.89 -1.08
CA ALA A 198 0.13 -4.46 -0.98
C ALA A 198 0.27 -5.76 -1.80
N ASP A 199 1.49 -6.24 -1.97
CA ASP A 199 1.76 -7.60 -2.44
C ASP A 199 1.90 -8.59 -1.26
N ALA A 200 2.19 -9.88 -1.50
CA ALA A 200 2.27 -10.88 -0.43
C ALA A 200 3.58 -10.83 0.37
N THR A 201 4.40 -9.79 0.23
CA THR A 201 5.60 -9.63 1.05
C THR A 201 5.23 -9.66 2.53
N ARG A 202 6.03 -10.37 3.32
CA ARG A 202 5.79 -10.53 4.76
C ARG A 202 5.80 -9.18 5.47
N ILE A 203 5.10 -9.07 6.59
CA ILE A 203 4.99 -7.84 7.37
C ILE A 203 5.98 -7.88 8.55
N ARG A 204 6.96 -6.97 8.57
CA ARG A 204 8.05 -6.84 9.55
C ARG A 204 7.52 -6.51 10.93
N ASP A 205 6.54 -5.62 10.95
CA ASP A 205 5.99 -4.98 12.13
C ASP A 205 4.60 -5.53 12.50
N ILE A 206 4.26 -6.75 12.04
CA ILE A 206 2.96 -7.40 12.33
C ILE A 206 2.68 -7.49 13.83
N SER A 207 3.72 -7.56 14.66
CA SER A 207 3.62 -7.53 16.12
C SER A 207 2.93 -6.27 16.66
N LEU A 208 2.86 -5.17 15.91
CA LEU A 208 2.24 -3.91 16.30
C LEU A 208 0.74 -3.82 15.94
N VAL A 209 0.16 -4.84 15.29
CA VAL A 209 -1.21 -4.82 14.76
C VAL A 209 -2.26 -4.43 15.79
N TYR A 210 -2.06 -4.76 17.06
CA TYR A 210 -2.97 -4.44 18.17
C TYR A 210 -3.15 -2.93 18.42
N GLN A 211 -2.30 -2.08 17.83
CA GLN A 211 -2.41 -0.62 17.94
C GLN A 211 -3.40 -0.02 16.93
N ILE A 212 -3.81 -0.80 15.93
CA ILE A 212 -4.79 -0.40 14.94
C ILE A 212 -6.19 -0.55 15.54
N LYS A 213 -6.98 0.53 15.49
CA LYS A 213 -8.28 0.66 16.17
C LYS A 213 -9.48 0.54 15.24
N ARG A 214 -9.24 0.56 13.92
CA ARG A 214 -10.27 0.45 12.88
C ARG A 214 -9.98 -0.77 12.00
N PRO A 215 -11.01 -1.40 11.40
CA PRO A 215 -10.83 -2.43 10.40
C PRO A 215 -9.83 -2.05 9.30
N VAL A 216 -9.03 -3.05 8.89
CA VAL A 216 -8.13 -2.95 7.74
C VAL A 216 -8.60 -3.95 6.68
N HIS A 217 -9.15 -3.41 5.59
CA HIS A 217 -9.46 -4.17 4.40
C HIS A 217 -8.23 -4.20 3.49
N VAL A 218 -7.76 -5.39 3.13
CA VAL A 218 -6.55 -5.57 2.34
C VAL A 218 -6.93 -5.90 0.89
N ILE A 219 -6.46 -5.10 -0.05
CA ILE A 219 -6.36 -5.47 -1.46
C ILE A 219 -4.98 -6.07 -1.64
N LEU A 220 -4.92 -7.40 -1.78
CA LEU A 220 -3.67 -8.11 -1.93
C LEU A 220 -3.45 -8.47 -3.40
N CYS A 221 -2.40 -7.92 -3.97
CA CYS A 221 -2.19 -7.88 -5.41
C CYS A 221 -1.87 -9.23 -6.06
N ASP A 222 -1.44 -10.22 -5.26
CA ASP A 222 -0.97 -11.53 -5.72
C ASP A 222 -1.68 -12.71 -5.03
N HIS A 223 -1.29 -13.11 -3.82
CA HIS A 223 -1.78 -14.32 -3.14
C HIS A 223 -1.83 -14.12 -1.63
N VAL A 224 -2.81 -14.75 -0.98
CA VAL A 224 -3.02 -14.59 0.47
C VAL A 224 -1.83 -15.14 1.26
N SER A 225 -1.27 -14.31 2.14
CA SER A 225 -0.18 -14.67 3.06
C SER A 225 -0.64 -14.66 4.53
N PRO A 226 0.02 -15.44 5.44
CA PRO A 226 -0.37 -15.52 6.85
C PRO A 226 -0.34 -14.18 7.61
N ASP A 227 0.58 -13.28 7.27
CA ASP A 227 0.72 -11.99 7.95
C ASP A 227 -0.51 -11.10 7.64
N TYR A 228 -0.97 -11.06 6.38
CA TYR A 228 -2.18 -10.34 5.99
C TYR A 228 -3.46 -10.97 6.55
N ILE A 229 -3.53 -12.30 6.67
CA ILE A 229 -4.63 -12.97 7.40
C ILE A 229 -4.66 -12.48 8.85
N THR A 230 -3.50 -12.42 9.50
CA THR A 230 -3.39 -11.93 10.88
C THR A 230 -3.82 -10.48 11.00
N LEU A 231 -3.39 -9.62 10.07
CA LEU A 231 -3.77 -8.20 10.02
C LEU A 231 -5.29 -8.01 9.88
N ALA A 232 -5.88 -8.59 8.83
CA ALA A 232 -7.30 -8.43 8.54
C ALA A 232 -8.15 -9.06 9.66
N ARG A 233 -7.77 -10.23 10.17
CA ARG A 233 -8.50 -10.88 11.27
C ARG A 233 -8.42 -10.13 12.58
N THR A 234 -7.24 -9.62 12.95
CA THR A 234 -7.06 -8.90 14.23
C THR A 234 -7.81 -7.57 14.24
N THR A 235 -7.91 -6.91 13.08
CA THR A 235 -8.60 -5.62 12.94
C THR A 235 -10.08 -5.75 12.63
N GLY A 236 -10.58 -6.95 12.31
CA GLY A 236 -11.97 -7.18 11.88
C GLY A 236 -12.26 -6.72 10.46
N GLY A 237 -11.24 -6.66 9.59
CA GLY A 237 -11.36 -6.27 8.19
C GLY A 237 -11.57 -7.44 7.23
N SER A 238 -11.04 -7.35 6.02
CA SER A 238 -11.22 -8.35 4.95
C SER A 238 -9.99 -8.45 4.06
N ILE A 239 -9.92 -9.46 3.20
CA ILE A 239 -8.90 -9.58 2.15
C ILE A 239 -9.59 -9.84 0.82
N THR A 240 -9.20 -9.07 -0.20
CA THR A 240 -9.59 -9.25 -1.61
C THR A 240 -8.33 -9.49 -2.42
N TRP A 241 -8.29 -10.53 -3.24
CA TRP A 241 -7.13 -10.91 -4.06
C TRP A 241 -7.60 -11.54 -5.38
N PRO A 242 -6.71 -11.81 -6.37
CA PRO A 242 -7.11 -12.35 -7.67
C PRO A 242 -7.93 -13.65 -7.61
N GLY A 243 -7.76 -14.43 -6.54
CA GLY A 243 -8.43 -15.71 -6.34
C GLY A 243 -9.70 -15.64 -5.48
N GLY A 244 -10.09 -14.49 -4.92
CA GLY A 244 -11.32 -14.40 -4.14
C GLY A 244 -11.38 -13.28 -3.10
N TYR A 245 -12.31 -13.45 -2.17
CA TYR A 245 -12.62 -12.52 -1.09
C TYR A 245 -12.86 -13.28 0.22
N THR A 246 -12.35 -12.76 1.33
CA THR A 246 -12.61 -13.26 2.69
C THR A 246 -12.92 -12.10 3.63
N ASP A 247 -14.06 -12.15 4.31
CA ASP A 247 -14.49 -11.17 5.32
C ASP A 247 -14.23 -11.69 6.74
N TYR A 248 -13.49 -10.95 7.56
CA TYR A 248 -13.20 -11.30 8.96
C TYR A 248 -13.98 -10.44 9.97
N SER A 249 -14.88 -9.56 9.54
CA SER A 249 -15.68 -8.69 10.42
C SER A 249 -16.59 -9.45 11.38
N GLN A 250 -16.97 -10.69 11.02
CA GLN A 250 -17.83 -11.56 11.82
C GLN A 250 -17.06 -12.54 12.71
N VAL A 251 -15.72 -12.50 12.69
CA VAL A 251 -14.91 -13.31 13.60
C VAL A 251 -14.99 -12.66 14.98
N GLN A 252 -16.01 -13.06 15.74
CA GLN A 252 -16.03 -12.82 17.18
C GLN A 252 -14.79 -13.52 17.75
N CYS A 253 -13.77 -12.78 18.23
CA CYS A 253 -12.88 -13.38 19.23
C CYS A 253 -13.79 -13.68 20.42
N THR A 254 -14.26 -14.92 20.52
CA THR A 254 -14.93 -15.39 21.71
C THR A 254 -13.96 -15.17 22.85
N THR A 255 -14.32 -14.29 23.78
CA THR A 255 -13.58 -14.09 25.01
C THR A 255 -13.77 -15.36 25.84
N HIS A 256 -13.04 -16.42 25.52
CA HIS A 256 -12.87 -17.50 26.47
C HIS A 256 -12.04 -16.91 27.60
N HIS A 257 -12.70 -16.67 28.74
CA HIS A 257 -12.03 -16.49 30.01
C HIS A 257 -11.10 -17.68 30.22
N VAL A 258 -9.83 -17.53 29.86
CA VAL A 258 -8.79 -18.46 30.29
C VAL A 258 -8.65 -18.22 31.78
N THR A 259 -9.36 -19.04 32.56
CA THR A 259 -9.15 -19.09 34.00
C THR A 259 -7.80 -19.78 34.20
N VAL A 260 -6.73 -18.98 34.23
CA VAL A 260 -5.42 -19.46 34.63
C VAL A 260 -5.50 -19.78 36.12
N CYS A 261 -5.62 -21.05 36.45
CA CYS A 261 -5.42 -21.50 37.82
C CYS A 261 -3.95 -21.26 38.20
N ASN A 262 -3.77 -20.30 39.10
CA ASN A 262 -2.60 -20.01 39.94
C ASN A 262 -1.49 -19.08 39.40
N HIS A 263 -1.50 -17.88 40.00
CA HIS A 263 -0.37 -17.09 40.49
C HIS A 263 0.66 -16.57 39.46
N HIS A 264 0.27 -15.56 38.69
CA HIS A 264 0.82 -14.19 38.70
C HIS A 264 0.32 -13.44 37.45
N HIS A 265 0.04 -12.15 37.61
CA HIS A 265 -0.62 -11.31 36.62
C HIS A 265 0.11 -11.20 35.26
N SER A 266 -0.55 -11.61 34.18
CA SER A 266 -0.53 -10.93 32.88
C SER A 266 -1.84 -11.22 32.14
N HIS A 267 -2.48 -10.17 31.59
CA HIS A 267 -3.61 -10.32 30.69
C HIS A 267 -3.07 -10.53 29.27
N ASP A 268 -2.78 -11.78 28.90
CA ASP A 268 -2.52 -12.11 27.50
C ASP A 268 -3.82 -12.53 26.81
N MET A 269 -4.12 -11.87 25.68
CA MET A 269 -5.20 -12.26 24.78
C MET A 269 -4.69 -13.33 23.83
N ALA A 270 -5.18 -14.56 23.96
CA ALA A 270 -4.98 -15.60 22.95
C ALA A 270 -6.30 -15.82 22.20
N CYS A 271 -6.35 -15.48 20.90
CA CYS A 271 -7.44 -15.94 20.04
C CYS A 271 -7.08 -17.37 19.56
N HIS A 272 -7.90 -18.37 19.94
CA HIS A 272 -7.77 -19.75 19.47
C HIS A 272 -8.66 -19.99 18.25
N VAL A 273 -8.13 -20.79 17.32
CA VAL A 273 -8.77 -21.24 16.09
C VAL A 273 -9.51 -22.54 16.41
N HIS A 274 -10.80 -22.63 16.10
CA HIS A 274 -11.42 -23.95 15.95
C HIS A 274 -11.11 -24.44 14.54
N GLU A 275 -10.44 -25.60 14.47
CA GLU A 275 -10.09 -26.35 13.26
C GLU A 275 -11.29 -26.64 12.35
#